data_AF-A0A853CKE7-F1
#
_entry.id   AF-A0A853CKE7-F1
#
_cell.length_a   1.000
_cell.length_b   1.000
_cell.length_c   1.000
_cell.angle_alpha   90.00
_cell.angle_beta   90.00
_cell.angle_gamma   90.00
#
_symmetry.space_group_name_H-M   'P 1'
#
loop_
_entity.id
_entity.type
_entity.pdbx_description
1 polymer ?
#
loop_
_entity_poly.entity_id
_entity_poly.type
_entity_poly.pdbx_seq_one_letter_code
_entity_poly.pdbx_strand_id
1 'polypeptide(L)' 'MPYRADLAEIDRRIVAAYTELNVARARFYLSPCGEIVTACEDAEASVNELLELRFALTRGESASPLQAA' A
#
# COMPACT_ATOMS: atom_id res chain seq x y z
N MET A 1 -5.85 21.50 6.22
CA MET A 1 -5.18 20.64 5.21
C MET A 1 -5.32 19.18 5.65
N PRO A 2 -6.47 18.53 5.43
CA PRO A 2 -6.73 17.15 5.88
C PRO A 2 -5.88 16.10 5.13
N TYR A 3 -5.39 16.43 3.92
CA TYR A 3 -4.68 15.51 3.02
C TYR A 3 -3.34 14.97 3.57
N ARG A 4 -2.65 15.70 4.44
CA ARG A 4 -1.38 15.23 5.06
C ARG A 4 -1.59 14.14 6.11
N ALA A 5 -2.71 14.20 6.85
CA ALA A 5 -3.06 13.17 7.81
C ALA A 5 -3.46 11.87 7.08
N ASP A 6 -4.14 12.02 5.93
CA ASP A 6 -4.55 10.94 5.03
C ASP A 6 -3.32 10.21 4.45
N LEU A 7 -2.34 10.95 3.94
CA LEU A 7 -1.08 10.37 3.42
C LEU A 7 -0.30 9.63 4.51
N ALA A 8 -0.21 10.18 5.72
CA ALA A 8 0.48 9.52 6.82
C ALA A 8 -0.22 8.23 7.26
N GLU A 9 -1.55 8.17 7.19
CA GLU A 9 -2.31 6.95 7.44
C GLU A 9 -2.09 5.90 6.35
N ILE A 10 -2.06 6.33 5.08
CA ILE A 10 -1.78 5.45 3.94
C ILE A 10 -0.36 4.90 4.01
N ASP A 11 0.65 5.72 4.34
CA ASP A 11 2.03 5.25 4.54
C ASP A 11 2.10 4.19 5.67
N ARG A 12 1.37 4.37 6.78
CA ARG A 12 1.28 3.34 7.84
C ARG A 12 0.64 2.05 7.34
N ARG A 13 -0.43 2.15 6.55
CA ARG A 13 -1.12 1.00 5.96
C ARG A 13 -0.21 0.26 4.98
N ILE A 14 0.58 0.97 4.18
CA ILE A 14 1.58 0.38 3.27
C ILE A 14 2.62 -0.40 4.06
N VAL A 15 3.17 0.17 5.14
CA VAL A 15 4.16 -0.51 6.00
C VAL A 15 3.57 -1.78 6.64
N ALA A 16 2.32 -1.71 7.11
CA ALA A 16 1.63 -2.87 7.66
C ALA A 16 1.45 -3.97 6.60
N ALA A 17 0.95 -3.62 5.41
CA ALA A 17 0.74 -4.57 4.31
C ALA A 17 2.06 -5.22 3.84
N TYR A 18 3.15 -4.46 3.75
CA TYR A 18 4.49 -5.02 3.48
C TYR A 18 4.97 -5.97 4.59
N THR A 19 4.64 -5.69 5.85
CA THR A 19 4.98 -6.58 6.96
C THR A 19 4.22 -7.90 6.83
N GLU A 20 2.93 -7.85 6.53
CA GLU A 20 2.10 -9.04 6.31
C GLU A 20 2.59 -9.86 5.11
N LEU A 21 2.94 -9.20 4.00
CA LEU A 21 3.54 -9.84 2.84
C LEU A 21 4.86 -10.55 3.20
N ASN A 22 5.73 -9.90 3.97
CA ASN A 22 6.99 -10.53 4.40
C ASN A 22 6.74 -11.74 5.30
N VAL A 23 5.72 -11.70 6.17
CA VAL A 23 5.31 -12.86 6.98
C VAL A 23 4.77 -13.99 6.11
N ALA A 24 3.91 -13.70 5.13
CA ALA A 24 3.38 -14.69 4.19
C ALA A 24 4.52 -15.33 3.37
N ARG A 25 5.45 -14.54 2.86
CA ARG A 25 6.65 -15.02 2.17
C ARG A 25 7.54 -15.87 3.05
N ALA A 26 7.76 -15.47 4.30
CA ALA A 26 8.54 -16.28 5.25
C ALA A 26 7.88 -17.64 5.51
N ARG A 27 6.54 -17.68 5.64
CA ARG A 27 5.78 -18.93 5.74
C ARG A 27 5.90 -19.77 4.48
N PHE A 28 5.87 -19.14 3.31
CA PHE A 28 6.06 -19.82 2.02
C PHE A 28 7.45 -20.49 1.93
N TYR A 29 8.50 -19.78 2.36
CA TYR A 29 9.85 -20.34 2.40
C TYR A 29 9.98 -21.54 3.35
N LEU A 30 9.22 -21.55 4.46
CA LEU A 30 9.23 -22.64 5.42
C LEU A 30 8.39 -23.84 4.97
N SER A 31 7.22 -23.59 4.38
CA SER A 31 6.30 -24.62 3.91
C SER A 31 5.47 -24.09 2.74
N PRO A 32 5.87 -24.32 1.48
CA PRO A 32 5.12 -23.83 0.34
C PRO A 32 3.83 -24.65 0.18
N CYS A 33 2.69 -23.99 0.38
CA CYS A 33 1.36 -24.55 0.18
C CYS A 33 0.49 -23.57 -0.61
N GLY A 34 -0.52 -24.07 -1.33
CA GLY A 34 -1.40 -23.25 -2.17
C GLY A 34 -2.08 -22.11 -1.40
N GLU A 35 -2.51 -22.35 -0.16
CA GLU A 35 -3.12 -21.32 0.71
C GLU A 35 -2.15 -20.16 1.02
N ILE A 36 -0.85 -20.45 1.15
CA ILE A 36 0.17 -19.43 1.43
C ILE A 36 0.49 -18.65 0.16
N VAL A 37 0.46 -19.29 -1.02
CA VAL A 37 0.57 -18.58 -2.30
C VAL A 37 -0.56 -17.58 -2.45
N THR A 38 -1.80 -18.00 -2.22
CA THR A 38 -2.96 -17.09 -2.26
C THR A 38 -2.84 -15.95 -1.24
N ALA A 39 -2.34 -16.23 -0.02
CA ALA A 39 -2.10 -15.20 0.98
C ALA A 39 -0.99 -14.20 0.57
N CYS A 40 0.04 -14.66 -0.15
CA CYS A 40 1.03 -13.76 -0.74
C CYS A 40 0.41 -12.90 -1.84
N GLU A 41 -0.35 -13.51 -2.77
CA GLU A 41 -1.01 -12.79 -3.87
C GLU A 41 -1.97 -11.71 -3.36
N ASP A 42 -2.77 -12.01 -2.34
CA ASP A 42 -3.71 -11.08 -1.71
C ASP A 42 -2.99 -9.92 -1.00
N ALA A 43 -1.90 -10.22 -0.30
CA ALA A 43 -1.06 -9.20 0.34
C ALA A 43 -0.33 -8.32 -0.70
N GLU A 44 0.13 -8.88 -1.82
CA GLU A 44 0.72 -8.13 -2.93
C GLU A 44 -0.29 -7.20 -3.60
N ALA A 45 -1.52 -7.68 -3.84
CA ALA A 45 -2.61 -6.88 -4.37
C ALA A 45 -2.93 -5.69 -3.44
N SER A 46 -3.06 -5.95 -2.14
CA SER A 46 -3.33 -4.91 -1.13
C SER A 46 -2.22 -3.84 -1.09
N VAL A 47 -0.95 -4.23 -1.18
CA VAL A 47 0.17 -3.28 -1.26
C VAL A 47 0.07 -2.43 -2.53
N ASN A 48 -0.21 -3.05 -3.67
CA ASN A 48 -0.33 -2.34 -4.95
C ASN A 48 -1.46 -1.31 -4.91
N GLU A 49 -2.64 -1.68 -4.42
CA GLU A 49 -3.78 -0.76 -4.28
C GLU A 49 -3.45 0.46 -3.39
N LEU A 50 -2.76 0.24 -2.27
CA LEU A 50 -2.35 1.33 -1.37
C LEU A 50 -1.30 2.26 -2.01
N LEU A 51 -0.37 1.70 -2.80
CA LEU A 51 0.62 2.48 -3.55
C LEU A 51 -0.05 3.31 -4.65
N GLU A 52 -1.02 2.74 -5.38
CA GLU A 52 -1.80 3.46 -6.37
C GLU A 52 -2.60 4.60 -5.73
N LEU A 53 -3.23 4.35 -4.57
CA LEU A 53 -3.98 5.37 -3.83
C LEU A 53 -3.07 6.51 -3.33
N ARG A 54 -1.90 6.18 -2.78
CA ARG A 54 -0.88 7.17 -2.39
C ARG A 54 -0.42 8.00 -3.59
N PHE A 55 -0.21 7.34 -4.73
CA PHE A 55 0.21 7.99 -5.96
C PHE A 55 -0.87 8.91 -6.52
N ALA A 56 -2.13 8.48 -6.50
CA ALA A 56 -3.29 9.29 -6.91
C ALA A 56 -3.44 10.53 -6.03
N LEU A 57 -3.26 10.41 -4.71
CA LEU A 57 -3.32 11.56 -3.79
C LEU A 57 -2.16 12.53 -3.99
N THR A 58 -0.94 12.02 -4.18
CA THR A 58 0.24 12.84 -4.49
C THR A 58 0.08 13.58 -5.82
N ARG A 59 -0.47 12.91 -6.85
CA ARG A 59 -0.78 13.55 -8.15
C ARG A 59 -1.93 14.55 -8.04
N GLY A 60 -2.99 14.25 -7.29
CA GLY A 60 -4.12 15.17 -7.06
C GLY A 60 -3.68 16.44 -6.34
N GLU A 61 -2.71 16.33 -5.43
CA GLU A 61 -2.05 17.48 -4.78
C GLU A 61 -1.19 18.28 -5.77
N SER A 62 -0.47 17.58 -6.67
CA SER A 62 0.34 18.21 -7.74
C SER A 62 -0.51 18.86 -8.85
N ALA A 63 -1.73 18.37 -9.05
CA ALA A 63 -2.70 18.84 -10.02
C ALA A 63 -3.67 19.87 -9.44
N SER A 64 -3.36 20.48 -8.28
CA SER A 64 -3.95 21.73 -7.84
C SER A 64 -3.05 22.88 -8.30
N PRO A 65 -3.20 23.38 -9.54
CA PRO A 65 -2.42 24.52 -9.98
C PRO A 65 -3.06 25.75 -9.36
N LEU A 66 -2.30 26.52 -8.60
CA LEU A 66 -2.24 27.96 -8.82
C LEU A 66 -3.62 28.67 -9.00
N GLN A 67 -4.61 28.41 -8.14
CA GLN A 67 -5.88 29.14 -8.18
C GLN A 67 -5.86 30.26 -7.13
N ALA A 68 -4.94 31.21 -7.34
CA ALA A 68 -4.97 32.56 -6.78
C ALA A 68 -3.89 33.39 -7.47
N ALA A 69 -4.19 33.80 -8.71
CA ALA A 69 -3.62 35.00 -9.31
C ALA A 69 -4.44 36.21 -8.85
#